data_AF-D5EV42-F1
#
_entry.id   AF-D5EV42-F1
#
_cell.length_a   1.000
_cell.length_b   1.000
_cell.length_c   1.000
_cell.angle_alpha   90.00
_cell.angle_beta   90.00
_cell.angle_gamma   90.00
#
_symmetry.space_group_name_H-M   'P 1'
#
loop_
_entity.id
_entity.type
_entity.pdbx_description
1 polymer ?
#
loop_
_entity_poly.entity_id
_entity_poly.type
_entity_poly.pdbx_seq_one_letter_code
_entity_poly.pdbx_strand_id
1 'polypeptide(L)'
;MKKILLCFMAATAMTMFYSCQPKNANECRIHGVVPDEKFEGKRIFLVPFYGEKNANTVDSVEIKDGKFELTTDSSKLYKILVDLRFRMGVQSLLVIGEPGDVKVIIDSVSHATGTPQNDSLEKWKVRTEMHNRELMKMRRYVAELQSKGDSVQAKYIAQRADSFHLVYKNYTRQMAKNMKEGVLHDFLKDMFPLTYQRKYPDGRVVTMNADTHEEIKQ
;
A
#
# COMPACT_ATOMS: atom_id res chain seq x y z
N MET A 1 -21.82 -35.04 -61.39
CA MET A 1 -22.10 -34.41 -60.08
C MET A 1 -21.73 -35.39 -58.97
N LYS A 2 -20.67 -35.12 -58.19
CA LYS A 2 -20.29 -35.73 -56.87
C LYS A 2 -18.80 -35.65 -56.51
N LYS A 3 -17.94 -34.95 -57.27
CA LYS A 3 -16.50 -34.81 -56.94
C LYS A 3 -15.94 -33.38 -56.93
N ILE A 4 -16.79 -32.35 -56.94
CA ILE A 4 -16.37 -30.93 -56.95
C ILE A 4 -16.98 -30.15 -55.75
N LEU A 5 -17.49 -30.86 -54.73
CA LEU A 5 -18.15 -30.24 -53.57
C LEU A 5 -17.48 -30.63 -52.24
N LEU A 6 -16.16 -30.84 -52.25
CA LEU A 6 -15.40 -31.26 -51.07
C LEU A 6 -14.11 -30.47 -50.83
N CYS A 7 -13.90 -29.37 -51.57
CA CYS A 7 -12.75 -28.49 -51.37
C CYS A 7 -13.10 -27.10 -50.80
N PHE A 8 -14.39 -26.75 -50.66
CA PHE A 8 -14.81 -25.46 -50.11
C PHE A 8 -15.18 -25.48 -48.61
N MET A 9 -15.16 -26.64 -47.95
CA MET A 9 -15.38 -26.74 -46.49
C MET A 9 -14.10 -26.94 -45.67
N ALA A 10 -12.93 -26.94 -46.30
CA ALA A 10 -11.64 -27.07 -45.59
C ALA A 10 -10.91 -25.71 -45.41
N ALA A 11 -11.40 -24.63 -46.00
CA ALA A 11 -10.71 -23.33 -46.02
C ALA A 11 -11.25 -22.29 -45.01
N THR A 12 -12.30 -22.61 -44.26
CA THR A 12 -12.95 -21.69 -43.29
C THR A 12 -12.79 -22.09 -41.82
N ALA A 13 -12.01 -23.14 -41.53
CA ALA A 13 -11.75 -23.62 -40.17
C ALA A 13 -10.37 -23.20 -39.61
N MET A 14 -9.69 -22.23 -40.24
CA MET A 14 -8.30 -21.85 -39.91
C MET A 14 -8.11 -20.35 -39.65
N THR A 15 -9.10 -19.70 -39.03
CA THR A 15 -8.98 -18.30 -38.56
C THR A 15 -9.69 -18.09 -37.21
N MET A 16 -9.46 -18.96 -36.23
CA MET A 16 -9.79 -18.67 -34.83
C MET A 16 -8.71 -19.16 -33.85
N PHE A 17 -7.44 -18.96 -34.20
CA PHE A 17 -6.42 -18.80 -33.18
C PHE A 17 -6.39 -17.31 -32.81
N TYR A 18 -7.39 -16.86 -32.05
CA TYR A 18 -7.15 -15.71 -31.18
C TYR A 18 -5.97 -16.11 -30.30
N SER A 19 -4.83 -15.52 -30.60
CA SER A 19 -3.67 -15.52 -29.73
C SER A 19 -4.12 -14.95 -28.40
N CYS A 20 -4.52 -15.80 -27.46
CA CYS A 20 -4.21 -15.55 -26.07
C CYS A 20 -2.70 -15.50 -26.03
N GLN A 21 -2.13 -14.30 -26.20
CA GLN A 21 -0.76 -14.07 -25.79
C GLN A 21 -0.64 -14.64 -24.38
N PRO A 22 0.37 -15.48 -24.09
CA PRO A 22 0.57 -15.94 -22.73
C PRO A 22 0.70 -14.70 -21.88
N LYS A 23 -0.30 -14.47 -21.00
CA LYS A 23 -0.22 -13.41 -20.00
C LYS A 23 1.12 -13.60 -19.32
N ASN A 24 1.97 -12.58 -19.35
CA ASN A 24 3.22 -12.61 -18.62
C ASN A 24 2.89 -12.97 -17.17
N ALA A 25 3.25 -14.18 -16.74
CA ALA A 25 2.78 -14.74 -15.47
C ALA A 25 3.28 -13.93 -14.25
N ASN A 26 4.20 -13.00 -14.48
CA ASN A 26 4.80 -12.12 -13.49
C ASN A 26 4.31 -10.65 -13.58
N GLU A 27 3.41 -10.34 -14.51
CA GLU A 27 2.91 -8.97 -14.70
C GLU A 27 1.78 -8.65 -13.72
N CYS A 28 1.90 -7.51 -13.05
CA CYS A 28 0.85 -6.83 -12.32
C CYS A 28 0.17 -5.81 -13.25
N ARG A 29 -1.14 -5.92 -13.42
CA ARG A 29 -1.97 -4.93 -14.11
C ARG A 29 -2.82 -4.17 -13.10
N ILE A 30 -2.68 -2.85 -13.08
CA ILE A 30 -3.39 -1.97 -12.17
C ILE A 30 -4.49 -1.25 -12.94
N HIS A 31 -5.73 -1.61 -12.65
CA HIS A 31 -6.93 -1.05 -13.25
C HIS A 31 -7.52 0.00 -12.31
N GLY A 32 -7.45 1.25 -12.73
CA GLY A 32 -7.80 2.40 -11.92
C GLY A 32 -9.10 3.09 -12.31
N VAL A 33 -9.87 3.51 -11.32
CA VAL A 33 -11.03 4.40 -11.46
C VAL A 33 -10.82 5.66 -10.62
N VAL A 34 -11.14 6.82 -11.20
CA VAL A 34 -11.13 8.13 -10.57
C VAL A 34 -12.51 8.74 -10.76
N PRO A 35 -13.43 8.60 -9.79
CA PRO A 35 -14.84 8.97 -9.97
C PRO A 35 -15.10 10.47 -10.16
N ASP A 36 -14.21 11.33 -9.67
CA ASP A 36 -14.36 12.78 -9.72
C ASP A 36 -13.80 13.34 -11.03
N GLU A 37 -14.69 13.84 -11.89
CA GLU A 37 -14.39 14.34 -13.24
C GLU A 37 -13.36 15.48 -13.27
N LYS A 38 -13.13 16.19 -12.15
CA LYS A 38 -12.11 17.25 -12.10
C LYS A 38 -10.68 16.74 -12.38
N PHE A 39 -10.48 15.43 -12.27
CA PHE A 39 -9.20 14.77 -12.53
C PHE A 39 -9.04 14.27 -13.98
N GLU A 40 -10.06 14.43 -14.82
CA GLU A 40 -9.98 14.08 -16.24
C GLU A 40 -8.84 14.85 -16.94
N GLY A 41 -8.08 14.15 -17.79
CA GLY A 41 -6.91 14.70 -18.47
C GLY A 41 -5.73 15.04 -17.54
N LYS A 42 -5.80 14.70 -16.24
CA LYS A 42 -4.65 14.84 -15.32
C LYS A 42 -3.81 13.57 -15.34
N ARG A 43 -2.53 13.71 -14.97
CA ARG A 43 -1.63 12.56 -14.84
C ARG A 43 -1.77 11.90 -13.48
N ILE A 44 -1.74 10.57 -13.50
CA ILE A 44 -1.54 9.72 -12.33
C ILE A 44 -0.19 9.02 -12.45
N PHE A 45 0.49 8.85 -11.32
CA PHE A 45 1.84 8.32 -11.26
C PHE A 45 1.88 7.07 -10.40
N LEU A 46 2.63 6.07 -10.87
CA LEU A 46 3.05 4.90 -10.10
C LEU A 46 4.48 5.12 -9.64
N VAL A 47 4.66 5.41 -8.35
CA VAL A 47 5.97 5.78 -7.80
C VAL A 47 6.46 4.69 -6.85
N PRO A 48 7.67 4.13 -7.05
CA PRO A 48 8.27 3.22 -6.09
C PRO A 48 8.34 3.85 -4.70
N PHE A 49 7.89 3.11 -3.69
CA PHE A 49 7.90 3.61 -2.32
C PHE A 49 9.34 3.80 -1.83
N TYR A 50 10.17 2.78 -2.05
CA TYR A 50 11.60 2.76 -1.76
C TYR A 50 12.44 3.04 -3.02
N GLY A 51 13.69 3.48 -2.79
CA GLY A 51 14.65 3.72 -3.86
C GLY A 51 14.47 5.05 -4.61
N GLU A 52 15.20 5.16 -5.71
CA GLU A 52 15.25 6.35 -6.57
C GLU A 52 13.92 6.61 -7.26
N LYS A 53 13.56 7.91 -7.35
CA LYS A 53 12.33 8.39 -7.98
C LYS A 53 12.73 9.28 -9.15
N ASN A 54 12.94 8.66 -10.31
CA ASN A 54 13.38 9.32 -11.53
C ASN A 54 12.54 8.83 -12.73
N ALA A 55 12.79 9.38 -13.92
CA ALA A 55 11.99 9.08 -15.11
C ALA A 55 12.01 7.60 -15.53
N ASN A 56 13.00 6.82 -15.08
CA ASN A 56 13.11 5.39 -15.40
C ASN A 56 12.38 4.51 -14.38
N THR A 57 12.11 5.03 -13.18
CA THR A 57 11.51 4.25 -12.08
C THR A 57 10.07 4.65 -11.79
N VAL A 58 9.64 5.81 -12.27
CA VAL A 58 8.28 6.33 -12.12
C VAL A 58 7.53 6.17 -13.44
N ASP A 59 6.43 5.43 -13.41
CA ASP A 59 5.49 5.37 -14.53
C ASP A 59 4.34 6.38 -14.34
N SER A 60 3.70 6.79 -15.42
CA SER A 60 2.53 7.63 -15.37
C SER A 60 1.69 7.62 -16.63
N VAL A 61 0.40 7.80 -16.43
CA VAL A 61 -0.61 7.80 -17.49
C VAL A 61 -1.59 8.95 -17.28
N GLU A 62 -2.25 9.37 -18.34
CA GLU A 62 -3.33 10.34 -18.27
C GLU A 62 -4.64 9.64 -17.91
N ILE A 63 -5.42 10.25 -17.03
CA ILE A 63 -6.77 9.78 -16.68
C ILE A 63 -7.69 10.09 -17.86
N LYS A 64 -8.33 9.04 -18.38
CA LYS A 64 -9.27 9.10 -19.50
C LYS A 64 -10.58 8.40 -19.16
N ASP A 65 -11.70 9.07 -19.40
CA ASP A 65 -13.04 8.59 -19.04
C ASP A 65 -13.12 8.15 -17.56
N GLY A 66 -12.48 8.91 -16.67
CA GLY A 66 -12.38 8.61 -15.24
C GLY A 66 -11.61 7.32 -14.94
N LYS A 67 -10.77 6.83 -15.85
CA LYS A 67 -10.02 5.57 -15.71
C LYS A 67 -8.55 5.72 -16.05
N PHE A 68 -7.75 4.77 -15.58
CA PHE A 68 -6.35 4.63 -15.96
C PHE A 68 -5.91 3.18 -15.89
N GLU A 69 -4.87 2.83 -16.66
CA GLU A 69 -4.22 1.52 -16.59
C GLU A 69 -2.71 1.72 -16.48
N LEU A 70 -2.09 0.97 -15.58
CA LEU A 70 -0.65 0.93 -15.35
C LEU A 70 -0.21 -0.53 -15.24
N THR A 71 1.03 -0.84 -15.64
CA THR A 71 1.57 -2.20 -15.50
C THR A 71 2.94 -2.17 -14.84
N THR A 72 3.29 -3.25 -14.16
CA THR A 72 4.64 -3.46 -13.62
C THR A 72 4.94 -4.94 -13.53
N ASP A 73 6.18 -5.32 -13.85
CA ASP A 73 6.72 -6.67 -13.69
C ASP A 73 7.54 -6.82 -12.40
N SER A 74 7.62 -5.76 -11.60
CA SER A 74 8.48 -5.71 -10.42
C SER A 74 7.70 -5.87 -9.13
N SER A 75 8.09 -6.89 -8.35
CA SER A 75 7.49 -7.19 -7.05
C SER A 75 7.95 -6.20 -5.98
N LYS A 76 7.26 -5.08 -5.83
CA LYS A 76 7.63 -3.94 -4.97
C LYS A 76 6.41 -3.19 -4.44
N LEU A 77 6.62 -2.38 -3.40
CA LEU A 77 5.62 -1.44 -2.89
C LEU A 77 5.69 -0.14 -3.70
N TYR A 78 4.53 0.33 -4.15
CA TYR A 78 4.35 1.57 -4.88
C TYR A 78 3.37 2.50 -4.16
N LYS A 79 3.43 3.76 -4.55
CA LYS A 79 2.46 4.80 -4.24
C LYS A 79 1.81 5.27 -5.54
N ILE A 80 0.49 5.18 -5.62
CA ILE A 80 -0.31 5.82 -6.66
C ILE A 80 -0.66 7.23 -6.19
N LEU A 81 -0.38 8.21 -7.04
CA LEU A 81 -0.67 9.62 -6.75
C LEU A 81 -1.10 10.38 -8.01
N VAL A 82 -2.12 11.22 -7.85
CA VAL A 82 -2.45 12.26 -8.83
C VAL A 82 -1.37 13.33 -8.79
N ASP A 83 -1.12 13.99 -9.92
CA ASP A 83 -0.25 15.17 -10.03
C ASP A 83 -0.42 16.11 -8.82
N LEU A 84 0.71 16.45 -8.23
CA LEU A 84 0.84 17.28 -7.03
C LEU A 84 0.01 18.57 -7.09
N ARG A 85 -0.14 19.17 -8.28
CA ARG A 85 -0.90 20.42 -8.46
C ARG A 85 -2.41 20.25 -8.35
N PHE A 86 -2.91 19.04 -8.60
CA PHE A 86 -4.36 18.78 -8.72
C PHE A 86 -4.90 17.86 -7.62
N ARG A 87 -4.05 17.19 -6.84
CA ARG A 87 -4.41 16.13 -5.86
C ARG A 87 -5.32 16.51 -4.68
N MET A 88 -5.85 17.73 -4.62
CA MET A 88 -6.73 18.13 -3.51
C MET A 88 -8.04 17.33 -3.54
N GLY A 89 -8.42 16.79 -2.38
CA GLY A 89 -9.64 15.99 -2.22
C GLY A 89 -9.50 14.50 -2.55
N VAL A 90 -8.29 14.03 -2.89
CA VAL A 90 -8.00 12.60 -3.05
C VAL A 90 -6.88 12.14 -2.13
N GLN A 91 -6.95 10.87 -1.74
CA GLN A 91 -5.92 10.21 -0.96
C GLN A 91 -4.88 9.58 -1.90
N SER A 92 -3.60 9.65 -1.55
CA SER A 92 -2.62 8.78 -2.23
C SER A 92 -2.74 7.36 -1.72
N LEU A 93 -2.58 6.38 -2.60
CA LEU A 93 -2.79 4.97 -2.29
C LEU A 93 -1.48 4.19 -2.32
N LEU A 94 -1.27 3.29 -1.36
CA LEU A 94 -0.22 2.28 -1.43
C LEU A 94 -0.75 1.07 -2.20
N VAL A 95 0.08 0.51 -3.07
CA VAL A 95 -0.24 -0.69 -3.84
C VAL A 95 1.01 -1.56 -3.97
N ILE A 96 0.83 -2.87 -3.93
CA ILE A 96 1.91 -3.83 -4.16
C ILE A 96 1.84 -4.28 -5.61
N GLY A 97 2.95 -4.15 -6.34
CA GLY A 97 3.13 -4.84 -7.60
C GLY A 97 3.26 -6.33 -7.31
N GLU A 98 2.23 -7.12 -7.60
CA GLU A 98 2.31 -8.57 -7.55
C GLU A 98 1.53 -9.15 -8.74
N PRO A 99 1.88 -10.36 -9.22
CA PRO A 99 1.24 -10.89 -10.41
C PRO A 99 -0.28 -10.99 -10.28
N GLY A 100 -1.01 -10.49 -11.27
CA GLY A 100 -2.47 -10.47 -11.27
C GLY A 100 -3.06 -9.12 -11.66
N ASP A 101 -4.35 -8.97 -11.41
CA ASP A 101 -5.13 -7.77 -11.69
C ASP A 101 -5.49 -7.07 -10.38
N VAL A 102 -4.94 -5.88 -10.16
CA VAL A 102 -5.25 -5.02 -9.03
C VAL A 102 -6.29 -4.00 -9.48
N LYS A 103 -7.38 -3.87 -8.71
CA LYS A 103 -8.43 -2.87 -8.90
C LYS A 103 -8.22 -1.74 -7.91
N VAL A 104 -8.15 -0.52 -8.42
CA VAL A 104 -7.86 0.69 -7.66
C VAL A 104 -8.99 1.69 -7.85
N ILE A 105 -9.42 2.31 -6.74
CA ILE A 105 -10.26 3.50 -6.76
C ILE A 105 -9.49 4.63 -6.09
N ILE A 106 -9.36 5.76 -6.79
CA ILE A 106 -8.73 6.98 -6.29
C ILE A 106 -9.82 8.01 -6.02
N ASP A 107 -10.08 8.22 -4.74
CA ASP A 107 -11.05 9.19 -4.22
C ASP A 107 -10.57 9.71 -2.85
N SER A 108 -11.46 10.30 -2.05
CA SER A 108 -11.15 10.78 -0.70
C SER A 108 -10.65 9.70 0.27
N VAL A 109 -11.01 8.43 0.05
CA VAL A 109 -10.61 7.25 0.83
C VAL A 109 -10.27 6.14 -0.17
N SER A 110 -9.12 6.33 -0.83
CA SER A 110 -8.69 5.49 -1.93
C SER A 110 -8.45 4.06 -1.46
N HIS A 111 -8.65 3.07 -2.31
CA HIS A 111 -8.49 1.66 -1.93
C HIS A 111 -8.04 0.78 -3.10
N ALA A 112 -7.37 -0.32 -2.78
CA ALA A 112 -6.90 -1.32 -3.73
C ALA A 112 -7.35 -2.72 -3.32
N THR A 113 -7.72 -3.57 -4.29
CA THR A 113 -8.08 -4.98 -4.07
C THR A 113 -7.73 -5.82 -5.31
N GLY A 114 -7.91 -7.14 -5.23
CA GLY A 114 -7.86 -8.03 -6.40
C GLY A 114 -6.69 -9.00 -6.40
N THR A 115 -5.71 -8.79 -5.52
CA THR A 115 -4.58 -9.70 -5.32
C THR A 115 -4.29 -9.90 -3.82
N PRO A 116 -3.70 -11.03 -3.39
CA PRO A 116 -3.65 -11.41 -1.98
C PRO A 116 -2.93 -10.43 -1.04
N GLN A 117 -1.80 -9.86 -1.48
CA GLN A 117 -1.09 -8.85 -0.68
C GLN A 117 -1.81 -7.50 -0.71
N ASN A 118 -2.40 -7.09 -1.85
CA ASN A 118 -3.19 -5.85 -1.88
C ASN A 118 -4.46 -5.93 -1.01
N ASP A 119 -5.17 -7.05 -1.02
CA ASP A 119 -6.34 -7.26 -0.15
C ASP A 119 -5.96 -7.21 1.34
N SER A 120 -4.76 -7.71 1.67
CA SER A 120 -4.22 -7.63 3.01
C SER A 120 -3.77 -6.21 3.36
N LEU A 121 -3.09 -5.52 2.44
CA LEU A 121 -2.67 -4.14 2.61
C LEU A 121 -3.87 -3.22 2.86
N GLU A 122 -4.99 -3.44 2.18
CA GLU A 122 -6.22 -2.69 2.38
C GLU A 122 -6.80 -2.90 3.80
N LYS A 123 -6.86 -4.16 4.29
CA LYS A 123 -7.27 -4.45 5.67
C LYS A 123 -6.38 -3.75 6.70
N TRP A 124 -5.08 -3.76 6.47
CA TRP A 124 -4.12 -3.07 7.32
C TRP A 124 -4.36 -1.55 7.28
N LYS A 125 -4.50 -0.96 6.08
CA LYS A 125 -4.74 0.48 5.87
C LYS A 125 -5.97 0.96 6.63
N VAL A 126 -7.11 0.29 6.48
CA VAL A 126 -8.35 0.65 7.18
C VAL A 126 -8.13 0.68 8.69
N ARG A 127 -7.46 -0.33 9.24
CA ARG A 127 -7.16 -0.36 10.67
C ARG A 127 -6.18 0.74 11.10
N THR A 128 -5.18 1.04 10.27
CA THR A 128 -4.23 2.14 10.50
C THR A 128 -4.93 3.50 10.52
N GLU A 129 -5.88 3.74 9.62
CA GLU A 129 -6.66 4.98 9.59
C GLU A 129 -7.54 5.14 10.84
N MET A 130 -8.22 4.07 11.25
CA MET A 130 -9.00 4.06 12.49
C MET A 130 -8.10 4.32 13.71
N HIS A 131 -6.97 3.61 13.80
CA HIS A 131 -5.99 3.77 14.87
C HIS A 131 -5.47 5.21 14.94
N ASN A 132 -5.04 5.78 13.82
CA ASN A 132 -4.50 7.13 13.75
C ASN A 132 -5.55 8.17 14.17
N ARG A 133 -6.80 8.02 13.73
CA ARG A 133 -7.91 8.91 14.11
C ARG A 133 -8.11 8.95 15.62
N GLU A 134 -8.22 7.77 16.26
CA GLU A 134 -8.45 7.69 17.70
C GLU A 134 -7.23 8.14 18.51
N LEU A 135 -6.01 7.73 18.10
CA LEU A 135 -4.79 8.17 18.75
C LEU A 135 -4.62 9.69 18.71
N MET A 136 -4.96 10.33 17.58
CA MET A 136 -4.91 11.79 17.45
C MET A 136 -5.95 12.50 18.33
N LYS A 137 -7.14 11.91 18.54
CA LYS A 137 -8.10 12.45 19.52
C LYS A 137 -7.53 12.40 20.94
N MET A 138 -6.96 11.27 21.34
CA MET A 138 -6.35 11.11 22.66
C MET A 138 -5.21 12.11 22.87
N ARG A 139 -4.31 12.26 21.88
CA ARG A 139 -3.18 13.21 21.95
C ARG A 139 -3.61 14.66 22.02
N ARG A 140 -4.65 15.06 21.26
CA ARG A 140 -5.23 16.41 21.37
C ARG A 140 -5.82 16.66 22.76
N TYR A 141 -6.50 15.67 23.32
CA TYR A 141 -7.06 15.79 24.67
C TYR A 141 -5.96 15.89 25.74
N VAL A 142 -4.85 15.16 25.60
CA VAL A 142 -3.66 15.33 26.47
C VAL A 142 -3.14 16.77 26.41
N ALA A 143 -2.97 17.33 25.21
CA ALA A 143 -2.49 18.70 25.05
C ALA A 143 -3.46 19.73 25.66
N GLU A 144 -4.77 19.50 25.53
CA GLU A 144 -5.80 20.33 26.16
C GLU A 144 -5.71 20.29 27.69
N LEU A 145 -5.62 19.10 28.30
CA LEU A 145 -5.48 18.94 29.74
C LEU A 145 -4.20 19.63 30.26
N GLN A 146 -3.09 19.49 29.55
CA GLN A 146 -1.84 20.19 29.88
C GLN A 146 -2.02 21.71 29.84
N SER A 147 -2.71 22.24 28.84
CA SER A 147 -2.98 23.68 28.74
C SER A 147 -3.83 24.23 29.90
N LYS A 148 -4.66 23.36 30.52
CA LYS A 148 -5.48 23.68 31.68
C LYS A 148 -4.78 23.42 33.03
N GLY A 149 -3.53 22.93 33.01
CA GLY A 149 -2.76 22.60 34.21
C GLY A 149 -3.09 21.23 34.84
N ASP A 150 -3.93 20.41 34.21
CA ASP A 150 -4.27 19.08 34.71
C ASP A 150 -3.23 18.03 34.29
N SER A 151 -2.10 18.05 34.98
CA SER A 151 -0.97 17.16 34.70
C SER A 151 -1.26 15.69 35.03
N VAL A 152 -2.12 15.42 36.02
CA VAL A 152 -2.43 14.05 36.47
C VAL A 152 -3.30 13.35 35.44
N GLN A 153 -4.40 13.98 35.02
CA GLN A 153 -5.27 13.39 34.00
C GLN A 153 -4.55 13.32 32.64
N ALA A 154 -3.74 14.33 32.29
CA ALA A 154 -2.94 14.30 31.07
C ALA A 154 -2.01 13.07 31.04
N LYS A 155 -1.31 12.78 32.14
CA LYS A 155 -0.43 11.61 32.25
C LYS A 155 -1.19 10.30 32.12
N TYR A 156 -2.37 10.19 32.75
CA TYR A 156 -3.22 9.00 32.64
C TYR A 156 -3.67 8.74 31.20
N ILE A 157 -4.16 9.77 30.49
CA ILE A 157 -4.60 9.63 29.10
C ILE A 157 -3.42 9.32 28.17
N ALA A 158 -2.25 9.93 28.41
CA ALA A 158 -1.03 9.64 27.65
C ALA A 158 -0.64 8.16 27.76
N GLN A 159 -0.61 7.59 28.97
CA GLN A 159 -0.33 6.16 29.18
C GLN A 159 -1.35 5.25 28.47
N ARG A 160 -2.63 5.64 28.47
CA ARG A 160 -3.67 4.91 27.74
C ARG A 160 -3.45 5.00 26.22
N ALA A 161 -3.00 6.14 25.71
CA ALA A 161 -2.69 6.34 24.31
C ALA A 161 -1.49 5.48 23.87
N ASP A 162 -0.45 5.39 24.71
CA ASP A 162 0.71 4.53 24.48
C ASP A 162 0.31 3.06 24.46
N SER A 163 -0.52 2.63 25.42
CA SER A 163 -1.06 1.26 25.48
C SER A 163 -1.91 0.93 24.25
N PHE A 164 -2.76 1.86 23.81
CA PHE A 164 -3.55 1.72 22.59
C PHE A 164 -2.66 1.62 21.35
N HIS A 165 -1.60 2.41 21.27
CA HIS A 165 -0.63 2.34 20.18
C HIS A 165 0.13 1.01 20.16
N LEU A 166 0.52 0.49 21.32
CA LEU A 166 1.18 -0.81 21.43
C LEU A 166 0.31 -1.96 20.89
N VAL A 167 -1.00 -1.94 21.15
CA VAL A 167 -1.95 -2.91 20.58
C VAL A 167 -1.93 -2.88 19.05
N TYR A 168 -1.88 -1.68 18.45
CA TYR A 168 -1.77 -1.52 17.00
C TYR A 168 -0.42 -2.00 16.44
N LYS A 169 0.70 -1.71 17.13
CA LYS A 169 2.03 -2.25 16.76
C LYS A 169 2.01 -3.77 16.75
N ASN A 170 1.45 -4.39 17.79
CA ASN A 170 1.36 -5.84 17.91
C ASN A 170 0.45 -6.48 16.85
N TYR A 171 -0.66 -5.84 16.50
CA TYR A 171 -1.45 -6.28 15.35
C TYR A 171 -0.63 -6.27 14.06
N THR A 172 0.08 -5.18 13.78
CA THR A 172 0.88 -5.05 12.55
C THR A 172 1.97 -6.12 12.49
N ARG A 173 2.67 -6.36 13.61
CA ARG A 173 3.66 -7.44 13.74
C ARG A 173 3.05 -8.83 13.53
N GLN A 174 1.89 -9.10 14.13
CA GLN A 174 1.19 -10.39 13.96
C GLN A 174 0.76 -10.59 12.51
N MET A 175 0.29 -9.53 11.85
CA MET A 175 -0.09 -9.56 10.44
C MET A 175 1.11 -9.89 9.54
N ALA A 176 2.25 -9.23 9.76
CA ALA A 176 3.51 -9.56 9.07
C ALA A 176 3.90 -11.03 9.30
N LYS A 177 3.85 -11.50 10.55
CA LYS A 177 4.17 -12.89 10.92
C LYS A 177 3.28 -13.91 10.21
N ASN A 178 1.99 -13.62 10.06
CA ASN A 178 1.03 -14.52 9.41
C ASN A 178 1.29 -14.69 7.90
N MET A 179 1.84 -13.67 7.23
CA MET A 179 2.17 -13.73 5.79
C MET A 179 3.42 -14.57 5.50
N LYS A 180 4.31 -14.71 6.49
CA LYS A 180 5.62 -15.38 6.41
C LYS A 180 6.66 -14.72 5.50
N GLU A 181 6.27 -14.27 4.31
CA GLU A 181 7.14 -13.64 3.30
C GLU A 181 6.35 -12.69 2.38
N GLY A 182 7.06 -12.00 1.49
CA GLY A 182 6.49 -11.09 0.49
C GLY A 182 6.72 -9.61 0.80
N VAL A 183 6.42 -8.75 -0.18
CA VAL A 183 6.61 -7.29 -0.08
C VAL A 183 5.84 -6.71 1.10
N LEU A 184 4.60 -7.15 1.33
CA LEU A 184 3.82 -6.68 2.47
C LEU A 184 4.41 -7.16 3.80
N HIS A 185 4.89 -8.41 3.86
CA HIS A 185 5.55 -8.93 5.04
C HIS A 185 6.74 -8.05 5.44
N ASP A 186 7.64 -7.77 4.50
CA ASP A 186 8.83 -6.94 4.73
C ASP A 186 8.45 -5.53 5.17
N PHE A 187 7.51 -4.89 4.46
CA PHE A 187 7.02 -3.56 4.79
C PHE A 187 6.46 -3.48 6.23
N LEU A 188 5.60 -4.42 6.62
CA LEU A 188 4.98 -4.41 7.95
C LEU A 188 5.96 -4.79 9.05
N LYS A 189 6.89 -5.70 8.78
CA LYS A 189 7.95 -6.12 9.70
C LYS A 189 8.88 -4.95 10.03
N ASP A 190 9.29 -4.20 9.03
CA ASP A 190 10.24 -3.09 9.17
C ASP A 190 9.60 -1.84 9.80
N MET A 191 8.27 -1.72 9.72
CA MET A 191 7.55 -0.57 10.27
C MET A 191 7.60 -0.51 11.80
N PHE A 192 7.53 -1.66 12.48
CA PHE A 192 7.56 -1.75 13.94
C PHE A 192 8.57 -2.80 14.40
N PRO A 193 9.88 -2.52 14.28
CA PRO A 193 10.90 -3.43 14.76
C PRO A 193 10.70 -3.73 16.25
N LEU A 194 11.12 -4.92 16.67
CA LEU A 194 11.09 -5.32 18.09
C LEU A 194 12.29 -4.76 18.86
N THR A 195 13.38 -4.47 18.15
CA THR A 195 14.63 -4.02 18.74
C THR A 195 15.27 -2.92 17.89
N TYR A 196 16.15 -2.12 18.53
CA TYR A 196 17.02 -1.18 17.83
C TYR A 196 18.38 -1.09 18.51
N GLN A 197 19.41 -0.66 17.78
CA GLN A 197 20.74 -0.47 18.34
C GLN A 197 20.89 0.96 18.88
N ARG A 198 21.41 1.10 20.09
CA ARG A 198 21.75 2.39 20.71
C ARG A 198 23.25 2.46 20.96
N LYS A 199 23.90 3.51 20.45
CA LYS A 199 25.29 3.84 20.75
C LYS A 199 25.36 4.84 21.90
N TYR A 200 26.10 4.51 22.95
CA TYR A 200 26.37 5.39 24.10
C TYR A 200 27.62 6.26 23.87
N PRO A 201 27.78 7.36 24.63
CA PRO A 201 28.94 8.25 24.50
C PRO A 201 30.30 7.57 24.74
N ASP A 202 30.33 6.50 25.53
CA ASP A 202 31.51 5.66 25.80
C ASP A 202 31.87 4.71 24.63
N GLY A 203 31.11 4.75 23.53
CA GLY A 203 31.29 3.89 22.36
C GLY A 203 30.56 2.56 22.43
N ARG A 204 29.94 2.20 23.57
CA ARG A 204 29.18 0.96 23.74
C ARG A 204 27.95 0.95 22.82
N VAL A 205 27.74 -0.15 22.10
CA VAL A 205 26.52 -0.39 21.32
C VAL A 205 25.71 -1.48 21.99
N VAL A 206 24.45 -1.18 22.29
CA VAL A 206 23.54 -2.13 22.93
C VAL A 206 22.27 -2.33 22.11
N THR A 207 21.67 -3.51 22.26
CA THR A 207 20.34 -3.80 21.71
C THR A 207 19.28 -3.37 22.71
N MET A 208 18.34 -2.55 22.26
CA MET A 208 17.24 -2.02 23.06
C MET A 208 15.93 -2.65 22.63
N ASN A 209 15.00 -2.86 23.56
CA ASN A 209 13.61 -3.16 23.25
C ASN A 209 12.93 -1.90 22.66
N ALA A 210 12.29 -2.04 21.50
CA ALA A 210 11.69 -0.91 20.78
C ALA A 210 10.37 -0.39 21.36
N ASP A 211 9.79 -1.11 22.33
CA ASP A 211 8.56 -0.71 23.03
C ASP A 211 8.85 -0.17 24.44
N THR A 212 9.80 -0.78 25.18
CA THR A 212 10.13 -0.37 26.56
C THR A 212 11.33 0.56 26.65
N HIS A 213 12.15 0.65 25.59
CA HIS A 213 13.43 1.37 25.61
C HIS A 213 14.40 0.88 26.70
N GLU A 214 14.26 -0.37 27.12
CA GLU A 214 15.17 -1.02 28.05
C GLU A 214 16.23 -1.81 27.29
N GLU A 215 17.44 -1.89 27.86
CA GLU A 215 18.53 -2.68 27.31
C GLU A 215 18.19 -4.17 27.41
N ILE A 216 18.25 -4.87 26.28
CA ILE A 216 18.08 -6.32 26.24
C ILE A 216 19.42 -6.95 26.65
N LYS A 217 19.45 -7.52 27.86
CA LYS A 217 20.60 -8.31 28.32
C LYS A 217 20.64 -9.61 27.51
N GLN A 218 21.76 -9.84 26.82
CA GLN A 218 22.03 -11.10 26.14
C GLN A 218 22.40 -12.19 27.13
#